data_AF-A0A8H8R9I0-F1
#
_entry.id   AF-A0A8H8R9I0-F1
#
_cell.length_a   1.000
_cell.length_b   1.000
_cell.length_c   1.000
_cell.angle_alpha   90.00
_cell.angle_beta   90.00
_cell.angle_gamma   90.00
#
_symmetry.space_group_name_H-M   'P 1'
#
loop_
_entity.id
_entity.type
_entity.pdbx_description
1 polymer ?
#
loop_
_entity_poly.entity_id
_entity_poly.type
_entity_poly.pdbx_seq_one_letter_code
_entity_poly.pdbx_strand_id
1 'polypeptide(L)'
;MNEEEAEAAGIHQQTGALLLNWYDSALYFLQRADFLRRWDVRTVQATAILGIVSINVGDSKMQSVLWACAIRIAQFLNMGNDSAHQNESLLLTETRRRLWWTLVICEWIPIPYLAPCISDADFRIELPATLDDEELLSEPRQDDLPRPIQYHIVMIQLAKIYHGFRVSLNLLSGKAADIVTLVLQTDEALADNIAGLPSHLRFDISSSSSVTESPDVDKPWIQWQRINISLILLYYRIAVNRVLQNQWVQDPTTFARTRAICLDSARGIISLASTCTDSLARHRPWATSLHLFSAAIILGVEARFHADESKQQYVRDMRFCVGFLNGVKDQSIIATHAVQILEEQFPDEQ
;
A
#
# COMPACT_ATOMS: atom_id res chain seq x y z
N MET A 1 6.48 17.05 -2.58
CA MET A 1 6.69 18.44 -2.13
C MET A 1 6.98 19.28 -3.35
N ASN A 2 6.25 20.38 -3.56
CA ASN A 2 6.55 21.35 -4.61
C ASN A 2 7.52 22.44 -4.10
N GLU A 3 7.96 23.35 -4.97
CA GLU A 3 8.94 24.39 -4.59
C GLU A 3 8.40 25.38 -3.55
N GLU A 4 7.11 25.71 -3.62
CA GLU A 4 6.44 26.62 -2.68
C GLU A 4 6.35 26.03 -1.27
N GLU A 5 6.01 24.74 -1.16
CA GLU A 5 6.02 24.00 0.11
C GLU A 5 7.44 23.86 0.67
N ALA A 6 8.43 23.66 -0.20
CA ALA A 6 9.83 23.60 0.20
C ALA A 6 10.28 24.95 0.79
N GLU A 7 9.93 26.05 0.13
CA GLU A 7 10.24 27.40 0.59
C GLU A 7 9.52 27.72 1.91
N ALA A 8 8.24 27.38 2.03
CA ALA A 8 7.46 27.53 3.27
C ALA A 8 8.05 26.71 4.43
N ALA A 9 8.66 25.55 4.15
CA ALA A 9 9.35 24.71 5.12
C ALA A 9 10.81 25.16 5.39
N GLY A 10 11.28 26.25 4.79
CA GLY A 10 12.66 26.74 4.93
C GLY A 10 13.71 25.86 4.22
N ILE A 11 13.29 25.06 3.25
CA ILE A 11 14.14 24.15 2.48
C ILE A 11 14.62 24.87 1.22
N HIS A 12 15.81 25.46 1.29
CA HIS A 12 16.43 26.21 0.19
C HIS A 12 17.43 25.39 -0.64
N GLN A 13 17.67 24.12 -0.28
CA GLN A 13 18.61 23.22 -0.95
C GLN A 13 17.92 22.31 -1.97
N GLN A 14 18.71 21.65 -2.84
CA GLN A 14 18.21 20.58 -3.70
C GLN A 14 17.57 19.48 -2.84
N THR A 15 16.25 19.34 -2.95
CA THR A 15 15.41 18.47 -2.11
C THR A 15 15.85 17.00 -2.14
N GLY A 16 16.37 16.51 -3.27
CA GLY A 16 16.90 15.15 -3.38
C GLY A 16 18.16 14.90 -2.54
N ALA A 17 19.13 15.82 -2.55
CA ALA A 17 20.36 15.70 -1.77
C ALA A 17 20.08 15.78 -0.26
N LEU A 18 19.14 16.64 0.14
CA LEU A 18 18.74 16.78 1.53
C LEU A 18 18.05 15.51 2.06
N LEU A 19 17.17 14.91 1.24
CA LEU A 19 16.48 13.68 1.58
C LEU A 19 17.46 12.51 1.80
N LEU A 20 18.45 12.35 0.92
CA LEU A 20 19.51 11.37 1.08
C LEU A 20 20.33 11.64 2.36
N ASN A 21 20.71 12.89 2.61
CA ASN A 21 21.46 13.25 3.81
C ASN A 21 20.69 12.94 5.11
N TRP A 22 19.38 13.20 5.15
CA TRP A 22 18.54 12.86 6.31
C TRP A 22 18.39 11.35 6.49
N TYR A 23 18.22 10.60 5.39
CA TYR A 23 18.16 9.15 5.41
C TYR A 23 19.47 8.55 5.95
N ASP A 24 20.61 8.96 5.39
CA ASP A 24 21.94 8.49 5.80
C ASP A 24 22.25 8.87 7.25
N SER A 25 21.86 10.08 7.67
CA SER A 25 22.03 10.54 9.05
C SER A 25 21.22 9.69 10.03
N ALA A 26 19.97 9.35 9.69
CA ALA A 26 19.14 8.49 10.53
C ALA A 26 19.75 7.09 10.69
N LEU A 27 20.27 6.51 9.60
CA LEU A 27 20.98 5.23 9.64
C LEU A 27 22.25 5.31 10.50
N TYR A 28 23.03 6.37 10.35
CA TYR A 28 24.21 6.63 11.16
C TYR A 28 23.86 6.68 12.66
N PHE A 29 22.81 7.40 13.05
CA PHE A 29 22.40 7.50 14.45
C PHE A 29 21.83 6.20 15.01
N LEU A 30 21.14 5.39 14.20
CA LEU A 30 20.73 4.03 14.60
C LEU A 30 21.94 3.16 14.93
N GLN A 31 22.97 3.17 14.07
CA GLN A 31 24.21 2.44 14.32
C GLN A 31 24.94 2.95 15.57
N ARG A 32 25.03 4.27 15.74
CA ARG A 32 25.62 4.92 16.93
C ARG A 32 24.88 4.58 18.23
N ALA A 33 23.58 4.31 18.16
CA ALA A 33 22.78 3.86 19.28
C ALA A 33 23.01 2.37 19.62
N ASP A 34 23.78 1.64 18.80
CA ASP A 34 24.06 0.21 18.95
C ASP A 34 22.75 -0.61 19.00
N PHE A 35 21.82 -0.28 18.08
CA PHE A 35 20.45 -0.77 18.09
C PHE A 35 20.31 -2.30 18.06
N LEU A 36 21.33 -3.01 17.53
CA LEU A 36 21.38 -4.46 17.51
C LEU A 36 21.62 -5.08 18.90
N ARG A 37 22.26 -4.33 19.80
CA ARG A 37 22.56 -4.76 21.18
C ARG A 37 21.67 -4.08 22.22
N ARG A 38 21.16 -2.89 21.92
CA ARG A 38 20.31 -2.08 22.79
C ARG A 38 18.91 -1.99 22.19
N TRP A 39 18.06 -2.92 22.59
CA TRP A 39 16.69 -3.02 22.11
C TRP A 39 15.83 -1.94 22.74
N ASP A 40 15.19 -1.14 21.88
CA ASP A 40 14.37 -0.02 22.29
C ASP A 40 13.24 0.20 21.27
N VAL A 41 12.05 0.57 21.73
CA VAL A 41 10.89 0.82 20.86
C VAL A 41 11.16 1.94 19.86
N ARG A 42 12.01 2.91 20.18
CA ARG A 42 12.39 4.01 19.29
C ARG A 42 13.15 3.52 18.06
N THR A 43 13.89 2.42 18.17
CA THR A 43 14.52 1.77 17.02
C THR A 43 13.47 1.22 16.05
N VAL A 44 12.42 0.60 16.61
CA VAL A 44 11.31 0.05 15.83
C VAL A 44 10.53 1.18 15.14
N GLN A 45 10.24 2.27 15.87
CA GLN A 45 9.60 3.47 15.32
C GLN A 45 10.43 4.11 14.20
N ALA A 46 11.72 4.32 14.43
CA ALA A 46 12.61 4.90 13.43
C ALA A 46 12.68 4.03 12.17
N THR A 47 12.77 2.70 12.33
CA THR A 47 12.79 1.77 11.19
C THR A 47 11.46 1.77 10.43
N ALA A 48 10.33 1.86 11.14
CA ALA A 48 8.99 1.99 10.54
C ALA A 48 8.88 3.24 9.63
N ILE A 49 9.37 4.39 10.11
CA ILE A 49 9.39 5.65 9.37
C ILE A 49 10.34 5.56 8.17
N LEU A 50 11.56 5.04 8.37
CA LEU A 50 12.55 4.88 7.30
C LEU A 50 12.08 3.94 6.19
N GLY A 51 11.22 2.96 6.50
CA GLY A 51 10.65 2.06 5.51
C GLY A 51 9.86 2.76 4.42
N ILE A 52 9.13 3.82 4.77
CA ILE A 52 8.37 4.62 3.81
C ILE A 52 9.31 5.32 2.82
N VAL A 53 10.49 5.75 3.28
CA VAL A 53 11.46 6.54 2.50
C VAL A 53 12.42 5.67 1.69
N SER A 54 12.86 4.53 2.27
CA SER A 54 13.88 3.64 1.71
C SER A 54 13.59 3.17 0.29
N ILE A 55 12.32 2.91 -0.04
CA ILE A 55 11.90 2.46 -1.38
C ILE A 55 12.08 3.58 -2.41
N ASN A 56 11.81 4.83 -2.02
CA ASN A 56 11.97 5.99 -2.91
C ASN A 56 13.45 6.25 -3.23
N VAL A 57 14.36 6.04 -2.26
CA VAL A 57 15.82 6.21 -2.46
C VAL A 57 16.50 4.99 -3.06
N GLY A 58 15.78 3.89 -3.25
CA GLY A 58 16.31 2.68 -3.86
C GLY A 58 17.08 1.74 -2.92
N ASP A 59 17.03 1.94 -1.61
CA ASP A 59 17.73 1.11 -0.62
C ASP A 59 16.84 -0.02 -0.05
N SER A 60 16.16 -0.73 -0.95
CA SER A 60 15.20 -1.79 -0.59
C SER A 60 15.87 -2.98 0.10
N LYS A 61 17.13 -3.27 -0.23
CA LYS A 61 17.89 -4.38 0.36
C LYS A 61 18.23 -4.09 1.82
N MET A 62 18.85 -2.94 2.12
CA MET A 62 19.13 -2.55 3.49
C MET A 62 17.83 -2.47 4.30
N GLN A 63 16.77 -1.91 3.70
CA GLN A 63 15.49 -1.82 4.38
C GLN A 63 14.94 -3.20 4.77
N SER A 64 15.00 -4.19 3.89
CA SER A 64 14.51 -5.54 4.21
C SER A 64 15.21 -6.14 5.44
N VAL A 65 16.53 -5.92 5.57
CA VAL A 65 17.31 -6.35 6.73
C VAL A 65 16.97 -5.55 7.98
N LEU A 66 16.90 -4.22 7.89
CA LEU A 66 16.50 -3.36 9.00
C LEU A 66 15.11 -3.71 9.51
N TRP A 67 14.17 -4.00 8.61
CA TRP A 67 12.82 -4.42 8.97
C TRP A 67 12.81 -5.73 9.74
N ALA A 68 13.55 -6.74 9.26
CA ALA A 68 13.70 -8.01 9.98
C ALA A 68 14.33 -7.81 11.38
N CYS A 69 15.31 -6.90 11.51
CA CYS A 69 15.85 -6.51 12.80
C CYS A 69 14.80 -5.83 13.69
N ALA A 70 14.02 -4.90 13.17
CA ALA A 70 12.96 -4.21 13.91
C ALA A 70 11.88 -5.18 14.39
N ILE A 71 11.47 -6.14 13.56
CA ILE A 71 10.56 -7.23 13.95
C ILE A 71 11.15 -8.03 15.10
N ARG A 72 12.42 -8.43 15.00
CA ARG A 72 13.08 -9.20 16.06
C ARG A 72 13.18 -8.42 17.37
N ILE A 73 13.52 -7.13 17.30
CA ILE A 73 13.55 -6.23 18.46
C ILE A 73 12.14 -6.11 19.06
N ALA A 74 11.11 -5.90 18.24
CA ALA A 74 9.72 -5.80 18.69
C ALA A 74 9.23 -7.09 19.38
N GLN A 75 9.63 -8.26 18.87
CA GLN A 75 9.37 -9.56 19.49
C GLN A 75 10.06 -9.68 20.87
N PHE A 76 11.32 -9.27 20.99
CA PHE A 76 12.02 -9.25 22.28
C PHE A 76 11.39 -8.27 23.29
N LEU A 77 10.82 -7.17 22.82
CA LEU A 77 10.05 -6.22 23.62
C LEU A 77 8.62 -6.70 23.92
N ASN A 78 8.24 -7.92 23.49
CA ASN A 78 6.90 -8.50 23.61
C ASN A 78 5.78 -7.60 23.06
N MET A 79 6.07 -6.82 22.01
CA MET A 79 5.12 -5.83 21.50
C MET A 79 3.81 -6.45 20.99
N GLY A 80 3.90 -7.65 20.40
CA GLY A 80 2.78 -8.43 19.89
C GLY A 80 1.97 -9.20 20.93
N ASN A 81 2.11 -8.92 22.23
CA ASN A 81 1.41 -9.64 23.28
C ASN A 81 0.84 -8.70 24.35
N ASP A 82 -0.46 -8.43 24.30
CA ASP A 82 -1.13 -7.55 25.28
C ASP A 82 -1.04 -8.09 26.71
N SER A 83 -1.00 -9.42 26.89
CA SER A 83 -0.89 -10.02 28.22
C SER A 83 0.47 -9.79 28.89
N ALA A 84 1.50 -9.46 28.13
CA ALA A 84 2.83 -9.10 28.65
C ALA A 84 2.88 -7.65 29.18
N HIS A 85 1.84 -6.85 28.90
CA HIS A 85 1.82 -5.40 29.08
C HIS A 85 0.58 -4.91 29.84
N GLN A 86 0.05 -5.72 30.75
CA GLN A 86 -1.24 -5.47 31.45
C GLN A 86 -1.29 -4.16 32.27
N ASN A 87 -0.13 -3.62 32.64
CA ASN A 87 -0.02 -2.41 33.47
C ASN A 87 0.34 -1.16 32.65
N GLU A 88 0.34 -1.24 31.32
CA GLU A 88 0.56 -0.07 30.46
C GLU A 88 -0.61 0.91 30.54
N SER A 89 -0.31 2.20 30.41
CA SER A 89 -1.37 3.19 30.18
C SER A 89 -2.04 2.95 28.83
N LEU A 90 -3.25 3.49 28.65
CA LEU A 90 -3.96 3.42 27.37
C LEU A 90 -3.11 3.95 26.21
N LEU A 91 -2.44 5.10 26.41
CA LEU A 91 -1.56 5.71 25.43
C LEU A 91 -0.42 4.78 25.00
N LEU A 92 0.27 4.14 25.96
CA LEU A 92 1.37 3.22 25.67
C LEU A 92 0.86 1.95 24.98
N THR A 93 -0.27 1.42 25.44
CA THR A 93 -0.94 0.25 24.85
C THR A 93 -1.27 0.51 23.38
N GLU A 94 -1.94 1.62 23.08
CA GLU A 94 -2.35 1.96 21.72
C GLU A 94 -1.15 2.32 20.83
N THR A 95 -0.12 2.99 21.38
CA THR A 95 1.13 3.23 20.65
C THR A 95 1.81 1.93 20.25
N ARG A 96 1.92 0.97 21.18
CA ARG A 96 2.50 -0.36 20.93
C ARG A 96 1.69 -1.16 19.93
N ARG A 97 0.36 -1.19 20.06
CA ARG A 97 -0.56 -1.89 19.15
C ARG A 97 -0.45 -1.36 17.72
N ARG A 98 -0.54 -0.03 17.55
CA ARG A 98 -0.42 0.64 16.25
C ARG A 98 0.93 0.36 15.60
N LEU A 99 2.01 0.40 16.38
CA LEU A 99 3.35 0.11 15.86
C LEU A 99 3.52 -1.36 15.48
N TRP A 100 3.05 -2.30 16.31
CA TRP A 100 3.09 -3.73 15.97
C TRP A 100 2.29 -4.02 14.69
N TRP A 101 1.08 -3.50 14.57
CA TRP A 101 0.28 -3.67 13.36
C TRP A 101 0.91 -3.00 12.14
N THR A 102 1.63 -1.88 12.31
CA THR A 102 2.46 -1.31 11.22
C THR A 102 3.49 -2.32 10.72
N LEU A 103 4.21 -3.00 11.64
CA LEU A 103 5.16 -4.04 11.28
C LEU A 103 4.50 -5.18 10.50
N VAL A 104 3.36 -5.66 11.00
CA VAL A 104 2.58 -6.74 10.38
C VAL A 104 2.10 -6.34 8.99
N ILE A 105 1.52 -5.14 8.83
CA ILE A 105 1.04 -4.63 7.54
C ILE A 105 2.19 -4.67 6.54
N CYS A 106 3.30 -3.96 6.80
CA CYS A 106 4.37 -3.86 5.82
C CYS A 106 5.13 -5.19 5.58
N GLU A 107 5.08 -6.14 6.51
CA GLU A 107 5.64 -7.49 6.33
C GLU A 107 4.73 -8.39 5.48
N TRP A 108 3.40 -8.22 5.57
CA TRP A 108 2.43 -9.09 4.91
C TRP A 108 1.95 -8.59 3.54
N ILE A 109 2.08 -7.29 3.27
CA ILE A 109 1.76 -6.69 1.96
C ILE A 109 2.98 -6.21 1.12
N PRO A 110 4.24 -6.64 1.35
CA PRO A 110 5.39 -6.10 0.62
C PRO A 110 5.41 -6.59 -0.82
N ILE A 111 6.02 -5.78 -1.68
CA ILE A 111 6.23 -6.09 -3.10
C ILE A 111 7.70 -5.76 -3.45
N PRO A 112 8.50 -6.73 -3.93
CA PRO A 112 8.16 -8.14 -4.12
C PRO A 112 7.90 -8.86 -2.78
N TYR A 113 7.11 -9.92 -2.84
CA TYR A 113 6.85 -10.76 -1.67
C TYR A 113 8.13 -11.48 -1.22
N LEU A 114 8.37 -11.45 0.07
CA LEU A 114 9.39 -12.24 0.75
C LEU A 114 8.69 -13.18 1.75
N ALA A 115 9.37 -14.28 2.11
CA ALA A 115 8.88 -15.14 3.18
C ALA A 115 8.81 -14.31 4.48
N PRO A 116 7.64 -14.18 5.10
CA PRO A 116 7.45 -13.28 6.23
C PRO A 116 8.13 -13.82 7.49
N CYS A 117 8.69 -12.91 8.27
CA CYS A 117 9.28 -13.18 9.59
C CYS A 117 8.21 -13.32 10.69
N ILE A 118 6.97 -12.93 10.40
CA ILE A 118 5.83 -12.97 11.32
C ILE A 118 4.77 -13.91 10.76
N SER A 119 4.42 -14.94 11.53
CA SER A 119 3.22 -15.75 11.36
C SER A 119 2.07 -15.19 12.21
N ASP A 120 0.84 -15.39 11.76
CA ASP A 120 -0.37 -15.07 12.55
C ASP A 120 -0.39 -15.79 13.92
N ALA A 121 0.25 -16.96 14.01
CA ALA A 121 0.38 -17.71 15.25
C ALA A 121 1.39 -17.13 16.25
N ASP A 122 2.25 -16.19 15.83
CA ASP A 122 3.37 -15.69 16.65
C ASP A 122 2.96 -14.62 17.66
N PHE A 123 1.76 -14.04 17.54
CA PHE A 123 1.36 -12.90 18.34
C PHE A 123 -0.13 -12.95 18.75
N ARG A 124 -0.46 -12.24 19.83
CA ARG A 124 -1.82 -12.13 20.39
C ARG A 124 -2.03 -10.70 20.87
N ILE A 125 -2.58 -9.89 19.98
CA ILE A 125 -2.78 -8.47 20.20
C ILE A 125 -4.15 -8.06 19.63
N GLU A 126 -4.85 -7.16 20.30
CA GLU A 126 -6.10 -6.63 19.78
C GLU A 126 -5.86 -5.66 18.61
N LEU A 127 -6.92 -5.39 17.85
CA LEU A 127 -6.90 -4.29 16.89
C LEU A 127 -6.77 -2.95 17.64
N PRO A 128 -6.13 -1.94 17.04
CA PRO A 128 -6.10 -0.60 17.62
C PRO A 128 -7.51 -0.07 17.87
N ALA A 129 -7.71 0.62 18.98
CA ALA A 129 -8.96 1.29 19.27
C ALA A 129 -9.17 2.45 18.29
N THR A 130 -10.44 2.70 17.94
CA THR A 130 -10.85 3.81 17.07
C THR A 130 -10.85 5.13 17.85
N LEU A 131 -9.66 5.56 18.27
CA LEU A 131 -9.40 6.79 19.04
C LEU A 131 -8.40 7.68 18.27
N ASP A 132 -8.57 8.99 18.32
CA ASP A 132 -7.53 9.93 17.88
C ASP A 132 -6.52 10.25 19.01
N ASP A 133 -5.49 11.04 18.69
CA ASP A 133 -4.41 11.33 19.63
C ASP A 133 -4.87 12.22 20.81
N GLU A 134 -5.90 13.06 20.61
CA GLU A 134 -6.48 13.89 21.68
C GLU A 134 -7.34 13.04 22.62
N GLU A 135 -8.09 12.08 22.07
CA GLU A 135 -8.88 11.08 22.82
C GLU A 135 -8.00 10.08 23.58
N LEU A 136 -6.74 9.87 23.18
CA LEU A 136 -5.78 9.09 23.96
C LEU A 136 -5.27 9.84 25.20
N LEU A 137 -5.32 11.18 25.16
CA LEU A 137 -4.85 12.06 26.24
C LEU A 137 -6.00 12.56 27.14
N SER A 138 -7.25 12.43 26.69
CA SER A 138 -8.46 12.94 27.36
C SER A 138 -9.58 11.89 27.38
N GLU A 139 -10.77 12.23 27.86
CA GLU A 139 -11.90 11.29 27.84
C GLU A 139 -12.39 11.05 26.40
N PRO A 140 -12.61 9.78 25.97
CA PRO A 140 -13.06 9.46 24.62
C PRO A 140 -14.38 10.17 24.28
N ARG A 141 -14.46 10.74 23.08
CA ARG A 141 -15.69 11.37 22.61
C ARG A 141 -16.53 10.31 21.89
N GLN A 142 -17.82 10.22 22.24
CA GLN A 142 -18.75 9.33 21.55
C GLN A 142 -19.35 10.01 20.32
N ASP A 143 -18.50 10.40 19.37
CA ASP A 143 -18.92 10.93 18.08
C ASP A 143 -18.46 10.04 16.92
N ASP A 144 -19.22 10.10 15.82
CA ASP A 144 -18.93 9.36 14.58
C ASP A 144 -17.98 10.17 13.66
N LEU A 145 -16.99 10.84 14.26
CA LEU A 145 -16.04 11.66 13.51
C LEU A 145 -15.03 10.80 12.75
N PRO A 146 -14.59 11.25 11.56
CA PRO A 146 -13.46 10.64 10.85
C PRO A 146 -12.20 10.65 11.71
N ARG A 147 -11.61 9.47 11.92
CA ARG A 147 -10.36 9.27 12.67
C ARG A 147 -9.28 8.63 11.79
N PRO A 148 -8.04 9.16 11.80
CA PRO A 148 -6.95 8.63 10.96
C PRO A 148 -6.67 7.13 11.16
N ILE A 149 -6.95 6.60 12.35
CA ILE A 149 -6.71 5.19 12.69
C ILE A 149 -7.60 4.22 11.89
N GLN A 150 -8.74 4.67 11.36
CA GLN A 150 -9.65 3.82 10.59
C GLN A 150 -8.99 3.31 9.30
N TYR A 151 -8.17 4.14 8.65
CA TYR A 151 -7.33 3.70 7.52
C TYR A 151 -6.40 2.53 7.92
N HIS A 152 -5.78 2.64 9.10
CA HIS A 152 -4.87 1.62 9.60
C HIS A 152 -5.61 0.30 9.86
N ILE A 153 -6.82 0.35 10.43
CA ILE A 153 -7.66 -0.83 10.68
C ILE A 153 -8.02 -1.54 9.36
N VAL A 154 -8.40 -0.80 8.33
CA VAL A 154 -8.67 -1.36 7.00
C VAL A 154 -7.41 -2.01 6.40
N MET A 155 -6.24 -1.37 6.57
CA MET A 155 -4.96 -1.92 6.13
C MET A 155 -4.59 -3.21 6.87
N ILE A 156 -4.89 -3.32 8.17
CA ILE A 156 -4.73 -4.57 8.93
C ILE A 156 -5.62 -5.68 8.31
N GLN A 157 -6.89 -5.38 8.03
CA GLN A 157 -7.82 -6.35 7.46
C GLN A 157 -7.34 -6.83 6.08
N LEU A 158 -6.90 -5.91 5.22
CA LEU A 158 -6.29 -6.22 3.94
C LEU A 158 -5.06 -7.12 4.09
N ALA A 159 -4.15 -6.77 5.00
CA ALA A 159 -2.94 -7.55 5.25
C ALA A 159 -3.27 -8.98 5.68
N LYS A 160 -4.26 -9.15 6.58
CA LYS A 160 -4.74 -10.48 7.01
C LYS A 160 -5.30 -11.29 5.85
N ILE A 161 -6.17 -10.69 5.03
CA ILE A 161 -6.78 -11.36 3.86
C ILE A 161 -5.68 -11.82 2.89
N TYR A 162 -4.76 -10.93 2.52
CA TYR A 162 -3.72 -11.25 1.55
C TYR A 162 -2.68 -12.24 2.08
N HIS A 163 -2.27 -12.11 3.35
CA HIS A 163 -1.38 -13.08 3.98
C HIS A 163 -1.99 -14.48 4.01
N GLY A 164 -3.25 -14.60 4.45
CA GLY A 164 -3.99 -15.87 4.47
C GLY A 164 -4.11 -16.50 3.08
N PHE A 165 -4.37 -15.68 2.06
CA PHE A 165 -4.36 -16.11 0.66
C PHE A 165 -3.00 -16.68 0.25
N ARG A 166 -1.90 -16.00 0.56
CA ARG A 166 -0.54 -16.41 0.18
C ARG A 166 -0.12 -17.72 0.88
N VAL A 167 -0.40 -17.84 2.17
CA VAL A 167 -0.15 -19.06 2.94
C VAL A 167 -0.94 -20.23 2.32
N SER A 168 -2.23 -20.05 2.08
CA SER A 168 -3.08 -21.09 1.49
C SER A 168 -2.62 -21.47 0.08
N LEU A 169 -2.30 -20.49 -0.76
CA LEU A 169 -1.84 -20.71 -2.13
C LEU A 169 -0.55 -21.55 -2.16
N ASN A 170 0.39 -21.28 -1.26
CA ASN A 170 1.63 -22.07 -1.15
C ASN A 170 1.39 -23.53 -0.75
N LEU A 171 0.33 -23.81 0.03
CA LEU A 171 -0.01 -25.16 0.47
C LEU A 171 -0.72 -25.99 -0.62
N LEU A 172 -1.41 -25.34 -1.57
CA LEU A 172 -2.28 -26.01 -2.55
C LEU A 172 -1.56 -26.82 -3.65
N SER A 173 -0.23 -26.78 -3.74
CA SER A 173 0.60 -27.68 -4.58
C SER A 173 0.06 -27.96 -6.01
N GLY A 174 -0.53 -26.96 -6.68
CA GLY A 174 -0.97 -27.09 -8.08
C GLY A 174 -2.35 -27.72 -8.31
N LYS A 175 -3.20 -27.89 -7.28
CA LYS A 175 -4.60 -28.31 -7.46
C LYS A 175 -5.43 -27.18 -8.05
N ALA A 176 -5.57 -27.16 -9.37
CA ALA A 176 -6.19 -26.05 -10.12
C ALA A 176 -7.60 -25.67 -9.61
N ALA A 177 -8.47 -26.65 -9.34
CA ALA A 177 -9.81 -26.39 -8.83
C ALA A 177 -9.81 -25.70 -7.45
N ASP A 178 -8.92 -26.12 -6.56
CA ASP A 178 -8.80 -25.52 -5.22
C ASP A 178 -8.24 -24.10 -5.29
N ILE A 179 -7.32 -23.83 -6.24
CA ILE A 179 -6.80 -22.47 -6.49
C ILE A 179 -7.92 -21.55 -6.96
N VAL A 180 -8.81 -22.01 -7.84
CA VAL A 180 -9.96 -21.22 -8.31
C VAL A 180 -10.87 -20.87 -7.13
N THR A 181 -11.23 -21.86 -6.31
CA THR A 181 -12.05 -21.64 -5.12
C THR A 181 -11.40 -20.64 -4.16
N LEU A 182 -10.09 -20.78 -3.89
CA LEU A 182 -9.34 -19.88 -3.02
C LEU A 182 -9.35 -18.44 -3.55
N VAL A 183 -9.14 -18.25 -4.85
CA VAL A 183 -9.15 -16.92 -5.49
C VAL A 183 -10.52 -16.27 -5.35
N LEU A 184 -11.60 -17.02 -5.59
CA LEU A 184 -12.97 -16.49 -5.49
C LEU A 184 -13.32 -16.11 -4.04
N GLN A 185 -13.00 -16.96 -3.07
CA GLN A 185 -13.23 -16.68 -1.65
C GLN A 185 -12.42 -15.48 -1.16
N THR A 186 -11.18 -15.34 -1.63
CA THR A 186 -10.32 -14.22 -1.25
C THR A 186 -10.81 -12.92 -1.88
N ASP A 187 -11.25 -12.93 -3.15
CA ASP A 187 -11.84 -11.74 -3.79
C ASP A 187 -13.14 -11.31 -3.09
N GLU A 188 -13.97 -12.25 -2.66
CA GLU A 188 -15.17 -11.95 -1.88
C GLU A 188 -14.82 -11.26 -0.56
N ALA A 189 -13.83 -11.77 0.18
CA ALA A 189 -13.35 -11.11 1.40
C ALA A 189 -12.78 -9.69 1.14
N LEU A 190 -12.10 -9.49 0.00
CA LEU A 190 -11.64 -8.16 -0.42
C LEU A 190 -12.82 -7.23 -0.78
N ALA A 191 -13.84 -7.75 -1.45
CA ALA A 191 -15.05 -7.01 -1.78
C ALA A 191 -15.83 -6.60 -0.52
N ASP A 192 -15.94 -7.48 0.46
CA ASP A 192 -16.54 -7.19 1.77
C ASP A 192 -15.77 -6.10 2.52
N ASN A 193 -14.43 -6.14 2.48
CA ASN A 193 -13.59 -5.09 3.06
C ASN A 193 -13.84 -3.72 2.37
N ILE A 194 -13.94 -3.71 1.04
CA ILE A 194 -14.28 -2.49 0.27
C ILE A 194 -15.69 -1.98 0.63
N ALA A 195 -16.68 -2.86 0.72
CA ALA A 195 -18.04 -2.50 1.07
C ALA A 195 -18.16 -1.98 2.52
N GLY A 196 -17.33 -2.50 3.41
CA GLY A 196 -17.25 -2.13 4.82
C GLY A 196 -16.49 -0.83 5.11
N LEU A 197 -15.94 -0.15 4.09
CA LEU A 197 -15.20 1.09 4.30
C LEU A 197 -16.05 2.16 5.00
N PRO A 198 -15.50 2.91 5.97
CA PRO A 198 -16.10 4.13 6.50
C PRO A 198 -16.41 5.14 5.39
N SER A 199 -17.48 5.93 5.53
CA SER A 199 -17.95 6.89 4.52
C SER A 199 -16.85 7.82 4.01
N HIS A 200 -16.04 8.38 4.90
CA HIS A 200 -14.95 9.30 4.55
C HIS A 200 -13.79 8.64 3.79
N LEU A 201 -13.66 7.31 3.83
CA LEU A 201 -12.66 6.53 3.08
C LEU A 201 -13.19 5.96 1.76
N ARG A 202 -14.51 6.06 1.49
CA ARG A 202 -15.08 5.63 0.22
C ARG A 202 -14.74 6.66 -0.86
N PHE A 203 -14.27 6.18 -2.01
CA PHE A 203 -14.06 7.03 -3.18
C PHE A 203 -15.29 7.00 -4.08
N ASP A 204 -15.94 8.14 -4.26
CA ASP A 204 -17.08 8.30 -5.16
C ASP A 204 -16.72 9.16 -6.37
N ILE A 205 -16.59 8.53 -7.53
CA ILE A 205 -16.27 9.18 -8.81
C ILE A 205 -17.32 10.25 -9.17
N SER A 206 -18.59 10.04 -8.77
CA SER A 206 -19.70 10.93 -9.12
C SER A 206 -19.70 12.25 -8.32
N SER A 207 -18.98 12.29 -7.19
CA SER A 207 -18.82 13.46 -6.34
C SER A 207 -17.68 14.40 -6.78
N SER A 208 -17.03 14.14 -7.92
CA SER A 208 -15.99 14.98 -8.52
C SER A 208 -16.44 16.40 -8.93
N SER A 209 -17.73 16.71 -8.75
CA SER A 209 -18.28 18.05 -8.91
C SER A 209 -17.97 18.88 -7.65
N SER A 210 -17.04 19.83 -7.77
CA SER A 210 -16.61 20.83 -6.79
C SER A 210 -15.59 20.37 -5.72
N VAL A 211 -14.32 20.40 -6.12
CA VAL A 211 -13.12 20.41 -5.25
C VAL A 211 -13.14 21.57 -4.22
N THR A 212 -14.09 22.50 -4.31
CA THR A 212 -14.15 23.77 -3.55
C THR A 212 -15.15 23.81 -2.40
N GLU A 213 -16.02 22.81 -2.20
CA GLU A 213 -17.07 22.87 -1.15
C GLU A 213 -17.23 21.56 -0.36
N SER A 214 -16.14 20.82 -0.11
CA SER A 214 -16.19 19.68 0.81
C SER A 214 -15.65 20.06 2.20
N PRO A 215 -16.21 19.52 3.30
CA PRO A 215 -15.65 19.67 4.65
C PRO A 215 -14.25 19.06 4.83
N ASP A 216 -13.65 18.47 3.78
CA ASP A 216 -12.30 17.90 3.81
C ASP A 216 -11.19 18.98 3.83
N VAL A 217 -11.49 20.26 3.59
CA VAL A 217 -10.51 21.36 3.67
C VAL A 217 -9.87 21.44 5.06
N ASP A 218 -10.63 21.13 6.11
CA ASP A 218 -10.14 21.16 7.50
C ASP A 218 -9.28 19.93 7.86
N LYS A 219 -9.26 18.88 7.02
CA LYS A 219 -8.60 17.59 7.29
C LYS A 219 -7.93 17.01 6.03
N PRO A 220 -6.79 17.55 5.58
CA PRO A 220 -6.14 17.14 4.32
C PRO A 220 -5.72 15.66 4.28
N TRP A 221 -5.51 15.04 5.44
CA TRP A 221 -5.20 13.61 5.55
C TRP A 221 -6.33 12.70 5.05
N ILE A 222 -7.60 13.14 5.09
CA ILE A 222 -8.75 12.33 4.65
C ILE A 222 -8.63 12.03 3.17
N GLN A 223 -8.40 13.06 2.35
CA GLN A 223 -8.26 12.91 0.90
C GLN A 223 -7.09 11.96 0.58
N TRP A 224 -5.96 12.14 1.25
CA TRP A 224 -4.80 11.27 1.08
C TRP A 224 -5.13 9.81 1.42
N GLN A 225 -5.76 9.54 2.57
CA GLN A 225 -6.11 8.18 2.98
C GLN A 225 -7.15 7.54 2.03
N ARG A 226 -8.17 8.30 1.60
CA ARG A 226 -9.22 7.86 0.66
C ARG A 226 -8.62 7.41 -0.67
N ILE A 227 -7.70 8.19 -1.23
CA ILE A 227 -7.04 7.85 -2.50
C ILE A 227 -6.15 6.61 -2.31
N ASN A 228 -5.30 6.59 -1.29
CA ASN A 228 -4.35 5.49 -1.07
C ASN A 228 -5.04 4.16 -0.78
N ILE A 229 -6.10 4.17 0.04
CA ILE A 229 -6.84 2.94 0.36
C ILE A 229 -7.58 2.39 -0.86
N SER A 230 -8.13 3.28 -1.69
CA SER A 230 -8.82 2.86 -2.92
C SER A 230 -7.84 2.23 -3.91
N LEU A 231 -6.68 2.86 -4.13
CA LEU A 231 -5.64 2.32 -5.02
C LEU A 231 -5.13 0.95 -4.54
N ILE A 232 -4.82 0.81 -3.25
CA ILE A 232 -4.24 -0.42 -2.73
C ILE A 232 -5.25 -1.58 -2.72
N LEU A 233 -6.53 -1.32 -2.40
CA LEU A 233 -7.57 -2.34 -2.44
C LEU A 233 -7.80 -2.85 -3.86
N LEU A 234 -7.88 -1.95 -4.85
CA LEU A 234 -7.98 -2.34 -6.27
C LEU A 234 -6.75 -3.12 -6.73
N TYR A 235 -5.55 -2.71 -6.33
CA TYR A 235 -4.33 -3.45 -6.64
C TYR A 235 -4.37 -4.86 -6.07
N TYR A 236 -4.79 -5.06 -4.82
CA TYR A 236 -4.85 -6.40 -4.24
C TYR A 236 -5.95 -7.28 -4.84
N ARG A 237 -7.04 -6.70 -5.36
CA ARG A 237 -7.99 -7.43 -6.21
C ARG A 237 -7.32 -7.93 -7.49
N ILE A 238 -6.53 -7.09 -8.17
CA ILE A 238 -5.72 -7.54 -9.31
C ILE A 238 -4.75 -8.64 -8.88
N ALA A 239 -4.01 -8.44 -7.79
CA ALA A 239 -2.96 -9.36 -7.34
C ALA A 239 -3.48 -10.77 -6.99
N VAL A 240 -4.68 -10.86 -6.42
CA VAL A 240 -5.36 -12.14 -6.12
C VAL A 240 -5.91 -12.77 -7.39
N ASN A 241 -6.71 -12.03 -8.15
CA ASN A 241 -7.40 -12.58 -9.32
C ASN A 241 -6.39 -13.00 -10.40
N ARG A 242 -5.30 -12.24 -10.62
CA ARG A 242 -4.28 -12.53 -11.64
C ARG A 242 -3.55 -13.86 -11.50
N VAL A 243 -3.68 -14.55 -10.37
CA VAL A 243 -3.20 -15.93 -10.24
C VAL A 243 -3.84 -16.85 -11.29
N LEU A 244 -5.05 -16.51 -11.76
CA LEU A 244 -5.76 -17.25 -12.80
C LEU A 244 -5.54 -16.69 -14.22
N GLN A 245 -4.55 -15.81 -14.44
CA GLN A 245 -4.37 -15.11 -15.72
C GLN A 245 -4.16 -16.07 -16.89
N ASN A 246 -3.30 -17.06 -16.70
CA ASN A 246 -3.02 -18.05 -17.75
C ASN A 246 -4.29 -18.85 -18.12
N GLN A 247 -5.15 -19.12 -17.13
CA GLN A 247 -6.38 -19.88 -17.31
C GLN A 247 -7.41 -19.07 -18.09
N TRP A 248 -7.63 -17.78 -17.76
CA TRP A 248 -8.62 -16.98 -18.50
C TRP A 248 -8.15 -16.57 -19.89
N VAL A 249 -6.85 -16.51 -20.15
CA VAL A 249 -6.32 -16.30 -21.52
C VAL A 249 -6.65 -17.50 -22.40
N GLN A 250 -6.66 -18.72 -21.85
CA GLN A 250 -6.99 -19.94 -22.56
C GLN A 250 -8.50 -20.21 -22.64
N ASP A 251 -9.24 -19.89 -21.57
CA ASP A 251 -10.69 -20.03 -21.48
C ASP A 251 -11.34 -18.73 -20.92
N PRO A 252 -11.54 -17.71 -21.78
CA PRO A 252 -12.12 -16.45 -21.35
C PRO A 252 -13.56 -16.57 -20.85
N THR A 253 -14.29 -17.61 -21.27
CA THR A 253 -15.70 -17.81 -20.95
C THR A 253 -15.90 -18.31 -19.53
N THR A 254 -15.17 -19.35 -19.11
CA THR A 254 -15.30 -19.92 -17.76
C THR A 254 -14.77 -18.94 -16.70
N PHE A 255 -13.70 -18.21 -17.03
CA PHE A 255 -13.03 -17.29 -16.11
C PHE A 255 -13.45 -15.82 -16.31
N ALA A 256 -14.58 -15.58 -16.98
CA ALA A 256 -15.06 -14.24 -17.32
C ALA A 256 -15.18 -13.31 -16.09
N ARG A 257 -15.63 -13.85 -14.94
CA ARG A 257 -15.77 -13.09 -13.68
C ARG A 257 -14.44 -12.57 -13.18
N THR A 258 -13.45 -13.46 -13.00
CA THR A 258 -12.11 -13.11 -12.50
C THR A 258 -11.41 -12.12 -13.44
N ARG A 259 -11.55 -12.35 -14.75
CA ARG A 259 -11.03 -11.44 -15.78
C ARG A 259 -11.67 -10.06 -15.69
N ALA A 260 -12.99 -9.98 -15.58
CA ALA A 260 -13.72 -8.71 -15.44
C ALA A 260 -13.25 -7.94 -14.20
N ILE A 261 -13.10 -8.61 -13.05
CA ILE A 261 -12.62 -7.99 -11.82
C ILE A 261 -11.23 -7.38 -11.99
N CYS A 262 -10.29 -8.09 -12.63
CA CYS A 262 -8.95 -7.57 -12.92
C CYS A 262 -9.01 -6.31 -13.80
N LEU A 263 -9.81 -6.36 -14.87
CA LEU A 263 -9.95 -5.26 -15.83
C LEU A 263 -10.61 -4.03 -15.20
N ASP A 264 -11.70 -4.24 -14.46
CA ASP A 264 -12.42 -3.17 -13.77
C ASP A 264 -11.55 -2.55 -12.68
N SER A 265 -10.75 -3.36 -11.98
CA SER A 265 -9.80 -2.85 -10.98
C SER A 265 -8.67 -2.04 -11.62
N ALA A 266 -8.13 -2.50 -12.77
CA ALA A 266 -7.10 -1.77 -13.51
C ALA A 266 -7.62 -0.41 -14.01
N ARG A 267 -8.82 -0.38 -14.59
CA ARG A 267 -9.49 0.85 -15.00
C ARG A 267 -9.82 1.76 -13.82
N GLY A 268 -10.23 1.18 -12.69
CA GLY A 268 -10.46 1.90 -11.44
C GLY A 268 -9.20 2.64 -10.95
N ILE A 269 -8.04 1.97 -10.98
CA ILE A 269 -6.74 2.57 -10.65
C ILE A 269 -6.43 3.75 -11.58
N ILE A 270 -6.66 3.58 -12.88
CA ILE A 270 -6.39 4.61 -13.89
C ILE A 270 -7.34 5.82 -13.73
N SER A 271 -8.63 5.55 -13.50
CA SER A 271 -9.64 6.59 -13.24
C SER A 271 -9.34 7.40 -11.98
N LEU A 272 -8.91 6.71 -10.90
CA LEU A 272 -8.43 7.36 -9.68
C LEU A 272 -7.19 8.21 -9.95
N ALA A 273 -6.21 7.65 -10.68
CA ALA A 273 -4.97 8.33 -10.97
C ALA A 273 -5.17 9.56 -11.84
N SER A 274 -6.06 9.50 -12.84
CA SER A 274 -6.39 10.63 -13.70
C SER A 274 -7.12 11.73 -12.95
N THR A 275 -8.11 11.37 -12.13
CA THR A 275 -8.90 12.32 -11.32
C THR A 275 -8.05 13.01 -10.26
N CYS A 276 -7.07 12.31 -9.68
CA CYS A 276 -6.24 12.81 -8.59
C CYS A 276 -4.77 13.02 -9.00
N THR A 277 -4.52 13.30 -10.29
CA THR A 277 -3.17 13.39 -10.88
C THR A 277 -2.27 14.32 -10.06
N ASP A 278 -2.71 15.54 -9.78
CA ASP A 278 -1.89 16.54 -9.08
C ASP A 278 -1.54 16.11 -7.66
N SER A 279 -2.49 15.53 -6.92
CA SER A 279 -2.27 15.05 -5.55
C SER A 279 -1.26 13.88 -5.53
N LEU A 280 -1.45 12.92 -6.43
CA LEU A 280 -0.58 11.75 -6.52
C LEU A 280 0.83 12.11 -7.02
N ALA A 281 0.94 12.99 -8.01
CA ALA A 281 2.21 13.50 -8.52
C ALA A 281 2.92 14.42 -7.52
N ARG A 282 2.20 15.06 -6.60
CA ARG A 282 2.76 15.87 -5.51
C ARG A 282 3.39 15.01 -4.42
N HIS A 283 2.71 13.94 -4.00
CA HIS A 283 3.17 13.06 -2.91
C HIS A 283 4.10 11.94 -3.37
N ARG A 284 4.03 11.56 -4.66
CA ARG A 284 4.89 10.57 -5.32
C ARG A 284 5.08 9.27 -4.53
N PRO A 285 4.03 8.66 -3.94
CA PRO A 285 4.20 7.41 -3.22
C PRO A 285 4.60 6.31 -4.20
N TRP A 286 5.68 5.57 -3.88
CA TRP A 286 6.15 4.44 -4.71
C TRP A 286 5.05 3.43 -5.03
N ALA A 287 4.12 3.23 -4.10
CA ALA A 287 2.99 2.31 -4.25
C ALA A 287 2.09 2.70 -5.45
N THR A 288 1.86 4.00 -5.70
CA THR A 288 1.06 4.43 -6.85
C THR A 288 1.74 4.08 -8.17
N SER A 289 3.06 4.27 -8.29
CA SER A 289 3.82 3.86 -9.47
C SER A 289 3.66 2.36 -9.72
N LEU A 290 3.73 1.56 -8.66
CA LEU A 290 3.57 0.11 -8.74
C LEU A 290 2.14 -0.33 -9.12
N HIS A 291 1.13 0.33 -8.56
CA HIS A 291 -0.27 0.04 -8.88
C HIS A 291 -0.59 0.37 -10.35
N LEU A 292 -0.12 1.52 -10.85
CA LEU A 292 -0.25 1.91 -12.26
C LEU A 292 0.51 0.96 -13.19
N PHE A 293 1.72 0.57 -12.81
CA PHE A 293 2.48 -0.46 -13.54
C PHE A 293 1.69 -1.78 -13.61
N SER A 294 1.14 -2.26 -12.49
CA SER A 294 0.36 -3.49 -12.49
C SER A 294 -0.91 -3.38 -13.33
N ALA A 295 -1.59 -2.22 -13.33
CA ALA A 295 -2.75 -1.98 -14.18
C ALA A 295 -2.35 -2.00 -15.68
N ALA A 296 -1.25 -1.34 -16.04
CA ALA A 296 -0.72 -1.32 -17.40
C ALA A 296 -0.37 -2.72 -17.91
N ILE A 297 0.28 -3.57 -17.10
CA ILE A 297 0.58 -4.96 -17.47
C ILE A 297 -0.68 -5.76 -17.76
N ILE A 298 -1.72 -5.66 -16.92
CA ILE A 298 -2.99 -6.37 -17.15
C ILE A 298 -3.63 -5.95 -18.47
N LEU A 299 -3.67 -4.65 -18.76
CA LEU A 299 -4.27 -4.12 -19.98
C LEU A 299 -3.45 -4.46 -21.22
N GLY A 300 -2.11 -4.41 -21.13
CA GLY A 300 -1.22 -4.77 -22.23
C GLY A 300 -1.30 -6.26 -22.58
N VAL A 301 -1.41 -7.14 -21.58
CA VAL A 301 -1.65 -8.58 -21.85
C VAL A 301 -2.97 -8.76 -22.60
N GLU A 302 -4.03 -8.06 -22.19
CA GLU A 302 -5.33 -8.14 -22.87
C GLU A 302 -5.28 -7.56 -24.29
N ALA A 303 -4.56 -6.46 -24.53
CA ALA A 303 -4.39 -5.87 -25.86
C ALA A 303 -3.85 -6.84 -26.91
N ARG A 304 -3.08 -7.86 -26.51
CA ARG A 304 -2.52 -8.89 -27.39
C ARG A 304 -3.55 -9.91 -27.90
N PHE A 305 -4.67 -10.08 -27.21
CA PHE A 305 -5.64 -11.15 -27.49
C PHE A 305 -7.01 -10.66 -27.98
N HIS A 306 -7.23 -9.34 -28.10
CA HIS A 306 -8.53 -8.76 -28.48
C HIS A 306 -8.51 -8.00 -29.82
N ALA A 307 -9.70 -7.85 -30.40
CA ALA A 307 -9.94 -7.10 -31.64
C ALA A 307 -9.66 -5.59 -31.52
N ASP A 308 -9.54 -4.92 -32.67
CA ASP A 308 -8.98 -3.57 -32.79
C ASP A 308 -9.63 -2.50 -31.90
N GLU A 309 -10.96 -2.50 -31.72
CA GLU A 309 -11.63 -1.45 -30.91
C GLU A 309 -11.31 -1.58 -29.41
N SER A 310 -11.47 -2.77 -28.83
CA SER A 310 -11.12 -3.03 -27.43
C SER A 310 -9.62 -2.85 -27.19
N LYS A 311 -8.80 -3.28 -28.16
CA LYS A 311 -7.36 -3.09 -28.15
C LYS A 311 -6.98 -1.60 -28.09
N GLN A 312 -7.61 -0.75 -28.91
CA GLN A 312 -7.35 0.69 -28.89
C GLN A 312 -7.63 1.31 -27.52
N GLN A 313 -8.69 0.89 -26.83
CA GLN A 313 -8.97 1.40 -25.48
C GLN A 313 -7.90 0.95 -24.48
N TYR A 314 -7.50 -0.32 -24.50
CA TYR A 314 -6.44 -0.82 -23.61
C TYR A 314 -5.10 -0.10 -23.84
N VAL A 315 -4.74 0.15 -25.10
CA VAL A 315 -3.52 0.88 -25.46
C VAL A 315 -3.58 2.33 -24.96
N ARG A 316 -4.74 3.01 -25.08
CA ARG A 316 -4.92 4.37 -24.54
C ARG A 316 -4.73 4.41 -23.02
N ASP A 317 -5.36 3.49 -22.32
CA ASP A 317 -5.25 3.37 -20.86
C ASP A 317 -3.80 3.05 -20.43
N MET A 318 -3.11 2.20 -21.17
CA MET A 318 -1.70 1.90 -20.95
C MET A 318 -0.79 3.12 -21.17
N ARG A 319 -1.02 3.88 -22.25
CA ARG A 319 -0.28 5.13 -22.51
C ARG A 319 -0.44 6.15 -21.41
N PHE A 320 -1.64 6.25 -20.82
CA PHE A 320 -1.85 7.10 -19.63
C PHE A 320 -0.93 6.68 -18.48
N CYS A 321 -0.86 5.38 -18.16
CA CYS A 321 0.05 4.88 -17.13
C CYS A 321 1.51 5.22 -17.44
N VAL A 322 1.97 4.99 -18.67
CA VAL A 322 3.35 5.30 -19.10
C VAL A 322 3.64 6.79 -18.98
N GLY A 323 2.71 7.65 -19.42
CA GLY A 323 2.82 9.11 -19.30
C GLY A 323 2.95 9.56 -17.84
N PHE A 324 2.09 9.04 -16.96
CA PHE A 324 2.16 9.33 -15.52
C PHE A 324 3.50 8.88 -14.92
N LEU A 325 3.92 7.65 -15.20
CA LEU A 325 5.18 7.09 -14.69
C LEU A 325 6.39 7.90 -15.17
N ASN A 326 6.41 8.30 -16.45
CA ASN A 326 7.43 9.20 -16.98
C ASN A 326 7.47 10.55 -16.27
N GLY A 327 6.32 11.08 -15.85
CA GLY A 327 6.24 12.34 -15.10
C GLY A 327 6.79 12.28 -13.68
N VAL A 328 6.97 11.09 -13.09
CA VAL A 328 7.43 10.91 -11.70
C VAL A 328 8.74 10.12 -11.56
N LYS A 329 9.33 9.65 -12.66
CA LYS A 329 10.48 8.73 -12.64
C LYS A 329 11.74 9.32 -11.98
N ASP A 330 11.95 10.62 -12.06
CA ASP A 330 13.15 11.30 -11.53
C ASP A 330 13.35 11.13 -10.02
N GLN A 331 12.28 10.76 -9.29
CA GLN A 331 12.31 10.55 -7.84
C GLN A 331 11.66 9.23 -7.41
N SER A 332 11.37 8.35 -8.37
CA SER A 332 10.77 7.04 -8.13
C SER A 332 11.53 6.00 -8.95
N ILE A 333 12.39 5.25 -8.27
CA ILE A 333 13.12 4.13 -8.88
C ILE A 333 12.17 3.07 -9.43
N ILE A 334 11.00 2.90 -8.76
CA ILE A 334 9.93 2.01 -9.21
C ILE A 334 9.35 2.48 -10.54
N ALA A 335 9.07 3.78 -10.68
CA ALA A 335 8.58 4.33 -11.94
C ALA A 335 9.63 4.20 -13.06
N THR A 336 10.91 4.43 -12.76
CA THR A 336 12.00 4.24 -13.72
C THR A 336 12.03 2.81 -14.26
N HIS A 337 12.04 1.80 -13.38
CA HIS A 337 12.02 0.40 -13.80
C HIS A 337 10.71 0.00 -14.49
N ALA A 338 9.56 0.53 -14.03
CA ALA A 338 8.26 0.26 -14.62
C ALA A 338 8.17 0.74 -16.07
N VAL A 339 8.64 1.97 -16.36
CA VAL A 339 8.69 2.48 -17.73
C VAL A 339 9.56 1.58 -18.60
N GLN A 340 10.78 1.25 -18.15
CA GLN A 340 11.68 0.38 -18.91
C GLN A 340 11.01 -0.96 -19.29
N ILE A 341 10.38 -1.64 -18.31
CA ILE A 341 9.72 -2.93 -18.56
C ILE A 341 8.54 -2.77 -19.52
N LEU A 342 7.72 -1.72 -19.38
CA LEU A 342 6.58 -1.49 -20.27
C LEU A 342 7.04 -1.21 -21.70
N GLU A 343 8.11 -0.42 -21.87
CA GLU A 343 8.69 -0.11 -23.19
C GLU A 343 9.28 -1.37 -23.86
N GLU A 344 9.95 -2.22 -23.09
CA GLU A 344 10.50 -3.50 -23.59
C GLU A 344 9.40 -4.52 -23.95
N GLN A 345 8.32 -4.58 -23.17
CA GLN A 345 7.25 -5.57 -23.38
C GLN A 345 6.20 -5.14 -24.42
N PHE A 346 6.01 -3.84 -24.65
CA PHE A 346 4.99 -3.31 -25.54
C PHE A 346 5.55 -2.25 -26.51
N PRO A 347 6.55 -2.59 -27.35
CA PRO A 347 7.22 -1.62 -28.22
C PRO A 347 6.28 -1.04 -29.30
N ASP A 348 5.33 -1.84 -29.80
CA ASP A 348 4.42 -1.45 -30.90
C ASP A 348 3.19 -0.65 -30.43
N GLU A 349 3.04 -0.46 -29.12
CA GLU A 349 1.86 0.15 -28.49
C GLU A 349 2.16 1.50 -27.84
N GLN A 350 3.38 2.03 -28.05
CA GLN A 350 3.81 3.36 -27.61
C GLN A 350 3.08 4.48 -28.33
#